data_AF-A0A3G4VTU9-F1
#
_entry.id   AF-A0A3G4VTU9-F1
#
_cell.length_a   1.000
_cell.length_b   1.000
_cell.length_c   1.000
_cell.angle_alpha   90.00
_cell.angle_beta   90.00
_cell.angle_gamma   90.00
#
_symmetry.space_group_name_H-M   'P 1'
#
loop_
_entity.id
_entity.type
_entity.pdbx_description
1 polymer ?
#
loop_
_entity_poly.entity_id
_entity_poly.type
_entity_poly.pdbx_seq_one_letter_code
_entity_poly.pdbx_strand_id
1 'polypeptide(L)'
;MATPPEQPPSIPPPPQPPVSGGEGPAPARNAPADALRWSRLSRPAILAVGLALGAAVTGGCWLIVSLSGGAAASAEKTFGTSGTLTLADSSLSFLEEGEGCTGLDGYSDIQRGAQVNVTGADGTLVATGELEGGKKAALGCEFPFTIEGIPQGSKFYTVEVSHRGGLTQTEDELRSGGLTFTLV
;
A
#
# COMPACT_ATOMS: atom_id res chain seq x y z
N MET A 1 37.00 -33.30 28.35
CA MET A 1 37.64 -32.13 27.73
C MET A 1 36.57 -31.46 26.87
N ALA A 2 35.98 -30.38 27.36
CA ALA A 2 34.87 -29.69 26.69
C ALA A 2 35.43 -28.65 25.71
N THR A 3 35.00 -28.72 24.45
CA THR A 3 35.33 -27.76 23.40
C THR A 3 34.66 -26.41 23.68
N PRO A 4 35.37 -25.27 23.60
CA PRO A 4 34.78 -23.95 23.73
C PRO A 4 33.79 -23.64 22.59
N PRO A 5 32.73 -22.84 22.84
CA PRO A 5 31.79 -22.45 21.80
C PRO A 5 32.44 -21.46 20.82
N GLU A 6 32.27 -21.74 19.53
CA GLU A 6 32.76 -20.93 18.41
C GLU A 6 31.91 -19.66 18.28
N GLN A 7 32.54 -18.49 18.39
CA GLN A 7 31.86 -17.20 18.36
C GLN A 7 31.57 -16.81 16.90
N PRO A 8 30.31 -16.47 16.53
CA PRO A 8 29.95 -16.13 15.16
C PRO A 8 30.64 -14.81 14.69
N PRO A 9 30.91 -14.67 13.39
CA PRO A 9 31.64 -13.53 12.84
C PRO A 9 30.85 -12.22 12.97
N SER A 10 31.50 -11.20 13.53
CA SER A 10 30.95 -9.85 13.69
C SER A 10 30.78 -9.17 12.33
N ILE A 11 29.54 -8.79 11.99
CA ILE A 11 29.23 -8.00 10.79
C ILE A 11 29.70 -6.56 11.02
N PRO A 12 30.49 -5.96 10.09
CA PRO A 12 30.92 -4.57 10.23
C PRO A 12 29.74 -3.60 10.07
N PRO A 13 29.75 -2.45 10.77
CA PRO A 13 28.69 -1.47 10.66
C PRO A 13 28.64 -0.82 9.27
N PRO A 14 27.45 -0.38 8.81
CA PRO A 14 27.29 0.25 7.52
C PRO A 14 28.05 1.59 7.43
N PRO A 15 28.53 1.98 6.24
CA PRO A 15 29.20 3.25 6.03
C PRO A 15 28.26 4.42 6.27
N GLN A 16 28.75 5.45 6.98
CA GLN A 16 27.99 6.66 7.27
C GLN A 16 27.87 7.57 6.04
N PRO A 17 26.75 8.28 5.86
CA PRO A 17 26.58 9.24 4.76
C PRO A 17 27.54 10.44 4.90
N PRO A 18 27.91 11.08 3.78
CA PRO A 18 28.81 12.22 3.79
C PRO A 18 28.18 13.43 4.49
N VAL A 19 28.99 14.06 5.34
CA VAL A 19 28.66 15.26 6.10
C VAL A 19 28.57 16.45 5.13
N SER A 20 27.40 17.09 5.04
CA SER A 20 27.19 18.31 4.25
C SER A 20 27.87 19.48 4.97
N GLY A 21 29.01 19.91 4.43
CA GLY A 21 29.77 21.06 4.92
C GLY A 21 28.98 22.35 4.77
N GLY A 22 28.91 23.11 5.87
CA GLY A 22 28.36 24.46 5.88
C GLY A 22 29.37 25.47 5.32
N GLU A 23 28.86 26.44 4.56
CA GLU A 23 29.63 27.61 4.14
C GLU A 23 28.71 28.83 4.06
N GLY A 24 29.02 29.83 4.87
CA GLY A 24 28.77 31.25 4.60
C GLY A 24 30.06 32.02 4.92
N PRO A 25 30.18 33.36 4.73
CA PRO A 25 29.24 34.32 4.12
C PRO A 25 29.85 35.29 3.05
N ALA A 26 28.96 35.94 2.28
CA ALA A 26 29.04 37.29 1.64
C ALA A 26 30.12 37.59 0.55
N PRO A 27 29.88 38.53 -0.41
CA PRO A 27 29.81 39.97 -0.11
C PRO A 27 28.72 40.77 -0.83
N ALA A 28 28.46 41.96 -0.27
CA ALA A 28 27.56 43.00 -0.77
C ALA A 28 27.99 43.58 -2.13
N ARG A 29 27.01 44.00 -2.95
CA ARG A 29 27.21 44.93 -4.06
C ARG A 29 26.21 46.08 -3.97
N ASN A 30 26.74 47.28 -3.90
CA ASN A 30 26.02 48.55 -3.90
C ASN A 30 25.59 48.96 -5.33
N ALA A 31 24.34 49.43 -5.41
CA ALA A 31 23.70 50.50 -6.21
C ALA A 31 24.19 50.83 -7.66
N PRO A 32 23.28 51.35 -8.50
CA PRO A 32 23.07 52.80 -8.47
C PRO A 32 21.59 53.23 -8.38
N ALA A 33 21.44 54.42 -7.80
CA ALA A 33 20.23 55.22 -7.81
C ALA A 33 19.97 55.77 -9.21
N ASP A 34 18.72 55.73 -9.65
CA ASP A 34 18.03 56.85 -10.32
C ASP A 34 16.71 56.33 -10.89
N ALA A 35 15.60 56.82 -10.33
CA ALA A 35 14.50 57.37 -11.12
C ALA A 35 13.37 57.82 -10.21
N LEU A 36 13.29 59.14 -10.10
CA LEU A 36 12.07 59.94 -10.10
C LEU A 36 11.03 59.70 -8.99
N ARG A 37 11.19 60.52 -7.95
CA ARG A 37 10.19 61.51 -7.52
C ARG A 37 8.92 61.53 -8.39
N TRP A 38 7.80 61.02 -7.87
CA TRP A 38 6.50 61.53 -8.27
C TRP A 38 5.67 61.99 -7.08
N SER A 39 5.68 63.31 -6.98
CA SER A 39 4.74 64.19 -6.30
C SER A 39 3.39 63.59 -5.92
N ARG A 40 3.06 63.80 -4.64
CA ARG A 40 1.75 64.21 -4.12
C ARG A 40 0.71 64.56 -5.19
N LEU A 41 -0.41 63.85 -5.17
CA LEU A 41 -1.83 64.28 -5.26
C LEU A 41 -2.62 62.96 -5.48
N SER A 42 -3.75 62.63 -4.85
CA SER A 42 -4.65 63.31 -3.92
C SER A 42 -5.53 62.22 -3.27
N ARG A 43 -6.04 62.48 -2.07
CA ARG A 43 -6.62 61.53 -1.09
C ARG A 43 -8.13 61.23 -1.24
N PRO A 44 -8.66 60.61 -2.33
CA PRO A 44 -9.98 59.95 -2.14
C PRO A 44 -10.17 58.59 -2.86
N ALA A 45 -9.11 57.90 -3.29
CA ALA A 45 -9.25 56.64 -4.05
C ALA A 45 -8.87 55.36 -3.29
N ILE A 46 -8.71 55.42 -1.95
CA ILE A 46 -8.39 54.26 -1.10
C ILE A 46 -9.60 53.91 -0.23
N LEU A 47 -10.78 53.71 -0.83
CA LEU A 47 -11.90 53.05 -0.13
C LEU A 47 -12.69 52.07 -1.01
N ALA A 48 -12.26 51.80 -2.26
CA ALA A 48 -12.94 50.86 -3.15
C ALA A 48 -12.07 49.69 -3.65
N VAL A 49 -10.75 49.67 -3.38
CA VAL A 49 -9.84 48.61 -3.88
C VAL A 49 -9.46 47.58 -2.80
N GLY A 50 -9.83 47.80 -1.54
CA GLY A 50 -9.54 46.86 -0.45
C GLY A 50 -10.39 45.59 -0.43
N LEU A 51 -11.48 45.52 -1.20
CA LEU A 51 -12.45 44.41 -1.13
C LEU A 51 -12.41 43.43 -2.32
N ALA A 52 -11.49 43.59 -3.27
CA ALA A 52 -11.45 42.75 -4.50
C ALA A 52 -10.22 41.83 -4.61
N LEU A 53 -9.24 41.93 -3.71
CA LEU A 53 -7.99 41.15 -3.77
C LEU A 53 -7.82 40.15 -2.60
N GLY A 54 -8.90 39.85 -1.85
CA GLY A 54 -8.89 38.84 -0.79
C GLY A 54 -9.45 37.47 -1.20
N ALA A 55 -10.13 37.36 -2.34
CA ALA A 55 -10.88 36.15 -2.73
C ALA A 55 -10.20 35.30 -3.83
N ALA A 56 -9.03 35.70 -4.35
CA ALA A 56 -8.41 35.03 -5.50
C ALA A 56 -7.27 34.05 -5.16
N VAL A 57 -6.71 34.06 -3.94
CA VAL A 57 -5.55 33.21 -3.59
C VAL A 57 -5.94 31.90 -2.89
N THR A 58 -7.14 31.80 -2.31
CA THR A 58 -7.64 30.53 -1.73
C THR A 58 -8.45 29.67 -2.71
N GLY A 59 -8.94 30.24 -3.82
CA GLY A 59 -9.69 29.49 -4.85
C GLY A 59 -8.82 28.79 -5.89
N GLY A 60 -7.61 29.30 -6.18
CA GLY A 60 -6.71 28.73 -7.20
C GLY A 60 -6.04 27.41 -6.79
N CYS A 61 -5.89 27.16 -5.49
CA CYS A 61 -5.24 25.93 -5.00
C CYS A 61 -6.17 24.71 -4.94
N TRP A 62 -7.49 24.89 -5.02
CA TRP A 62 -8.43 23.76 -5.05
C TRP A 62 -8.76 23.26 -6.46
N LEU A 63 -8.38 23.99 -7.52
CA LEU A 63 -8.67 23.58 -8.91
C LEU A 63 -7.57 22.73 -9.55
N ILE A 64 -6.37 22.63 -8.96
CA ILE A 64 -5.28 21.78 -9.50
C ILE A 64 -5.31 20.36 -8.90
N VAL A 65 -5.99 20.16 -7.76
CA VAL A 65 -6.15 18.85 -7.11
C VAL A 65 -7.26 17.98 -7.73
N SER A 66 -7.93 18.43 -8.81
CA SER A 66 -8.95 17.61 -9.48
C SER A 66 -8.47 16.91 -10.75
N LEU A 67 -7.20 17.09 -11.17
CA LEU A 67 -6.68 16.49 -12.41
C LEU A 67 -5.62 15.40 -12.19
N SER A 68 -5.29 15.08 -10.94
CA SER A 68 -4.38 13.97 -10.59
C SER A 68 -5.12 12.69 -10.17
N GLY A 69 -6.46 12.74 -10.08
CA GLY A 69 -7.31 11.61 -9.69
C GLY A 69 -7.87 10.89 -10.90
N GLY A 70 -7.05 10.09 -11.56
CA GLY A 70 -7.51 9.27 -12.67
C GLY A 70 -6.36 8.97 -13.60
N ALA A 71 -5.48 8.05 -13.18
CA ALA A 71 -5.00 7.09 -14.16
C ALA A 71 -6.27 6.54 -14.83
N ALA A 72 -6.59 7.02 -16.03
CA ALA A 72 -7.18 6.18 -17.03
C ALA A 72 -6.13 5.11 -17.31
N ALA A 73 -5.96 4.19 -16.36
CA ALA A 73 -5.61 2.84 -16.70
C ALA A 73 -6.55 2.52 -17.85
N SER A 74 -5.98 2.20 -19.01
CA SER A 74 -6.69 1.44 -20.02
C SER A 74 -7.58 0.47 -19.26
N ALA A 75 -8.89 0.47 -19.52
CA ALA A 75 -9.79 -0.47 -18.88
C ALA A 75 -9.42 -1.86 -19.39
N GLU A 76 -8.31 -2.38 -18.86
CA GLU A 76 -7.91 -3.76 -18.96
C GLU A 76 -9.08 -4.52 -18.36
N LYS A 77 -9.55 -5.49 -19.14
CA LYS A 77 -10.74 -6.22 -18.74
C LYS A 77 -10.36 -7.00 -17.50
N THR A 78 -10.97 -6.68 -16.36
CA THR A 78 -10.70 -7.36 -15.11
C THR A 78 -11.78 -8.40 -14.80
N PHE A 79 -11.51 -9.27 -13.85
CA PHE A 79 -12.48 -10.20 -13.28
C PHE A 79 -12.20 -10.40 -11.78
N GLY A 80 -13.17 -11.01 -11.09
CA GLY A 80 -13.06 -11.39 -9.69
C GLY A 80 -12.95 -12.91 -9.51
N THR A 81 -12.40 -13.33 -8.38
CA THR A 81 -12.35 -14.72 -7.93
C THR A 81 -12.63 -14.78 -6.43
N SER A 82 -13.06 -15.95 -5.96
CA SER A 82 -13.30 -16.21 -4.55
C SER A 82 -12.78 -17.58 -4.15
N GLY A 83 -12.55 -17.76 -2.86
CA GLY A 83 -12.09 -19.02 -2.31
C GLY A 83 -12.17 -19.06 -0.80
N THR A 84 -11.69 -20.18 -0.27
CA THR A 84 -11.62 -20.45 1.17
C THR A 84 -10.25 -21.01 1.51
N LEU A 85 -9.65 -20.49 2.57
CA LEU A 85 -8.48 -21.08 3.21
C LEU A 85 -8.91 -21.79 4.49
N THR A 86 -8.62 -23.09 4.57
CA THR A 86 -8.87 -23.93 5.73
C THR A 86 -7.56 -24.12 6.50
N LEU A 87 -7.55 -23.67 7.74
CA LEU A 87 -6.49 -23.95 8.70
C LEU A 87 -6.90 -25.14 9.58
N ALA A 88 -6.34 -26.30 9.29
CA ALA A 88 -6.54 -27.53 10.04
C ALA A 88 -5.56 -27.59 11.22
N ASP A 89 -5.90 -26.88 12.29
CA ASP A 89 -5.11 -26.86 13.53
C ASP A 89 -5.85 -27.54 14.68
N SER A 90 -5.16 -28.46 15.36
CA SER A 90 -5.72 -29.21 16.50
C SER A 90 -5.90 -28.36 17.75
N SER A 91 -5.14 -27.27 17.88
CA SER A 91 -5.24 -26.34 19.00
C SER A 91 -6.58 -25.60 18.95
N LEU A 92 -7.22 -25.47 17.80
CA LEU A 92 -8.57 -24.89 17.63
C LEU A 92 -9.72 -25.86 17.96
N SER A 93 -9.46 -27.02 18.56
CA SER A 93 -10.50 -28.00 18.89
C SER A 93 -11.40 -27.60 20.06
N PHE A 94 -11.03 -26.56 20.82
CA PHE A 94 -11.84 -26.03 21.92
C PHE A 94 -12.98 -25.12 21.45
N LEU A 95 -12.97 -24.68 20.19
CA LEU A 95 -13.99 -23.81 19.60
C LEU A 95 -15.18 -24.63 19.12
N GLU A 96 -16.39 -24.10 19.34
CA GLU A 96 -17.61 -24.68 18.77
C GLU A 96 -17.75 -24.33 17.28
N GLU A 97 -18.46 -25.17 16.51
CA GLU A 97 -18.72 -24.90 15.09
C GLU A 97 -19.48 -23.57 14.92
N GLY A 98 -19.01 -22.75 13.98
CA GLY A 98 -19.53 -21.41 13.72
C GLY A 98 -18.92 -20.30 14.58
N GLU A 99 -18.13 -20.63 15.61
CA GLU A 99 -17.42 -19.62 16.40
C GLU A 99 -16.31 -18.95 15.56
N GLY A 100 -16.06 -17.67 15.84
CA GLY A 100 -14.98 -16.93 15.18
C GLY A 100 -13.62 -17.53 15.55
N CYS A 101 -12.76 -17.74 14.57
CA CYS A 101 -11.43 -18.30 14.79
C CYS A 101 -10.36 -17.52 14.04
N THR A 102 -9.15 -17.65 14.55
CA THR A 102 -7.93 -17.03 14.01
C THR A 102 -6.81 -18.05 14.08
N GLY A 103 -5.79 -17.90 13.26
CA GLY A 103 -4.60 -18.73 13.35
C GLY A 103 -3.86 -18.48 14.67
N LEU A 104 -3.37 -19.56 15.26
CA LEU A 104 -2.61 -19.57 16.51
C LEU A 104 -1.17 -20.07 16.24
N ASP A 105 -0.29 -19.81 17.20
CA ASP A 105 1.11 -20.24 17.17
C ASP A 105 1.81 -19.87 15.84
N GLY A 106 2.27 -20.89 15.13
CA GLY A 106 2.95 -20.77 13.85
C GLY A 106 2.06 -20.36 12.68
N TYR A 107 0.79 -20.00 12.92
CA TYR A 107 -0.18 -19.51 11.92
C TYR A 107 -0.81 -18.16 12.31
N SER A 108 -0.20 -17.42 13.24
CA SER A 108 -0.71 -16.11 13.69
C SER A 108 -0.86 -15.06 12.58
N ASP A 109 -0.21 -15.24 11.44
CA ASP A 109 -0.40 -14.46 10.21
C ASP A 109 -1.72 -14.74 9.49
N ILE A 110 -2.40 -15.84 9.79
CA ILE A 110 -3.69 -16.23 9.21
C ILE A 110 -4.82 -15.70 10.07
N GLN A 111 -5.26 -14.49 9.76
CA GLN A 111 -6.34 -13.81 10.47
C GLN A 111 -7.13 -12.91 9.51
N ARG A 112 -8.24 -12.34 9.98
CA ARG A 112 -8.98 -11.33 9.21
C ARG A 112 -8.02 -10.21 8.77
N GLY A 113 -8.09 -9.83 7.50
CA GLY A 113 -7.24 -8.80 6.90
C GLY A 113 -5.87 -9.32 6.45
N ALA A 114 -5.56 -10.61 6.62
CA ALA A 114 -4.37 -11.20 6.03
C ALA A 114 -4.45 -11.05 4.50
N GLN A 115 -3.38 -10.56 3.89
CA GLN A 115 -3.39 -10.20 2.49
C GLN A 115 -3.40 -11.44 1.59
N VAL A 116 -4.14 -11.40 0.50
CA VAL A 116 -4.11 -12.41 -0.56
C VAL A 116 -3.57 -11.75 -1.82
N ASN A 117 -2.43 -12.22 -2.31
CA ASN A 117 -1.73 -11.65 -3.45
C ASN A 117 -1.98 -12.51 -4.69
N VAL A 118 -2.29 -11.86 -5.80
CA VAL A 118 -2.40 -12.51 -7.12
C VAL A 118 -1.28 -12.00 -8.00
N THR A 119 -0.45 -12.92 -8.44
CA THR A 119 0.73 -12.65 -9.25
C THR A 119 0.52 -13.23 -10.65
N GLY A 120 0.81 -12.45 -11.69
CA GLY A 120 0.76 -12.89 -13.07
C GLY A 120 1.87 -13.88 -13.44
N ALA A 121 1.82 -14.41 -14.66
CA ALA A 121 2.80 -15.38 -15.16
C ALA A 121 4.24 -14.83 -15.26
N ASP A 122 4.39 -13.50 -15.25
CA ASP A 122 5.66 -12.77 -15.26
C ASP A 122 6.22 -12.50 -13.86
N GLY A 123 5.51 -12.89 -12.80
CA GLY A 123 5.90 -12.59 -11.42
C GLY A 123 5.45 -11.21 -10.93
N THR A 124 4.69 -10.45 -11.73
CA THR A 124 4.18 -9.15 -11.33
C THR A 124 2.93 -9.30 -10.46
N LEU A 125 2.86 -8.57 -9.34
CA LEU A 125 1.64 -8.48 -8.53
C LEU A 125 0.57 -7.74 -9.33
N VAL A 126 -0.53 -8.41 -9.64
CA VAL A 126 -1.60 -7.88 -10.50
C VAL A 126 -2.88 -7.53 -9.74
N ALA A 127 -3.14 -8.18 -8.60
CA ALA A 127 -4.27 -7.87 -7.74
C ALA A 127 -3.99 -8.28 -6.30
N THR A 128 -4.74 -7.68 -5.38
CA THR A 128 -4.71 -8.01 -3.96
C THR A 128 -6.14 -8.14 -3.42
N GLY A 129 -6.32 -9.05 -2.48
CA GLY A 129 -7.51 -9.19 -1.66
C GLY A 129 -7.12 -9.41 -0.21
N GLU A 130 -8.08 -9.74 0.63
CA GLU A 130 -7.87 -9.96 2.05
C GLU A 130 -8.73 -11.13 2.54
N LEU A 131 -8.22 -11.88 3.52
CA LEU A 131 -9.01 -12.86 4.23
C LEU A 131 -10.10 -12.18 5.05
N GLU A 132 -11.30 -12.72 4.97
CA GLU A 132 -12.40 -12.32 5.84
C GLU A 132 -12.25 -12.97 7.24
N GLY A 133 -13.26 -12.79 8.09
CA GLY A 133 -13.26 -13.41 9.41
C GLY A 133 -13.34 -14.93 9.34
N GLY A 134 -12.40 -15.62 9.99
CA GLY A 134 -12.40 -17.07 10.10
C GLY A 134 -13.56 -17.60 10.94
N LYS A 135 -14.12 -18.74 10.55
CA LYS A 135 -15.14 -19.47 11.32
C LYS A 135 -14.76 -20.93 11.51
N LYS A 136 -15.00 -21.46 12.70
CA LYS A 136 -14.73 -22.86 13.02
C LYS A 136 -15.70 -23.74 12.22
N ALA A 137 -15.15 -24.68 11.48
CA ALA A 137 -15.85 -25.70 10.72
C ALA A 137 -15.33 -27.10 11.11
N ALA A 138 -15.95 -28.14 10.56
CA ALA A 138 -15.62 -29.53 10.87
C ALA A 138 -14.13 -29.89 10.68
N LEU A 139 -13.47 -29.30 9.67
CA LEU A 139 -12.08 -29.61 9.32
C LEU A 139 -11.04 -28.64 9.90
N GLY A 140 -11.47 -27.56 10.57
CA GLY A 140 -10.54 -26.51 10.99
C GLY A 140 -11.19 -25.13 11.04
N CYS A 141 -10.39 -24.08 10.95
CA CYS A 141 -10.86 -22.71 10.80
C CYS A 141 -10.90 -22.32 9.32
N GLU A 142 -12.07 -21.93 8.82
CA GLU A 142 -12.26 -21.53 7.42
C GLU A 142 -12.29 -20.02 7.29
N PHE A 143 -11.41 -19.50 6.44
CA PHE A 143 -11.27 -18.08 6.12
C PHE A 143 -11.69 -17.87 4.67
N PRO A 144 -12.90 -17.36 4.41
CA PRO A 144 -13.29 -16.99 3.06
C PRO A 144 -12.52 -15.75 2.61
N PHE A 145 -12.35 -15.62 1.30
CA PHE A 145 -11.76 -14.42 0.69
C PHE A 145 -12.35 -14.19 -0.71
N THR A 146 -12.31 -12.93 -1.13
CA THR A 146 -12.68 -12.51 -2.48
C THR A 146 -11.60 -11.54 -2.99
N ILE A 147 -11.24 -11.68 -4.25
CA ILE A 147 -10.27 -10.83 -4.92
C ILE A 147 -10.92 -10.28 -6.17
N GLU A 148 -10.88 -8.96 -6.32
CA GLU A 148 -11.45 -8.25 -7.45
C GLU A 148 -10.33 -7.58 -8.26
N GLY A 149 -10.65 -7.17 -9.49
CA GLY A 149 -9.73 -6.37 -10.29
C GLY A 149 -8.56 -7.16 -10.90
N ILE A 150 -8.65 -8.49 -11.03
CA ILE A 150 -7.61 -9.30 -11.66
C ILE A 150 -7.62 -9.04 -13.17
N PRO A 151 -6.54 -8.52 -13.78
CA PRO A 151 -6.51 -8.21 -15.20
C PRO A 151 -6.48 -9.49 -16.04
N GLN A 152 -7.26 -9.54 -17.11
CA GLN A 152 -7.30 -10.68 -18.05
C GLN A 152 -6.07 -10.71 -18.96
N GLY A 153 -5.79 -11.88 -19.52
CA GLY A 153 -4.77 -12.06 -20.55
C GLY A 153 -3.49 -12.73 -20.07
N SER A 154 -3.39 -13.13 -18.79
CA SER A 154 -2.29 -13.99 -18.33
C SER A 154 -2.65 -15.46 -18.45
N LYS A 155 -1.69 -16.29 -18.87
CA LYS A 155 -1.92 -17.75 -18.99
C LYS A 155 -2.17 -18.42 -17.65
N PHE A 156 -1.47 -17.95 -16.62
CA PHE A 156 -1.52 -18.46 -15.27
C PHE A 156 -1.43 -17.29 -14.30
N TYR A 157 -2.04 -17.46 -13.14
CA TYR A 157 -1.82 -16.60 -11.99
C TYR A 157 -1.52 -17.46 -10.78
N THR A 158 -0.68 -16.93 -9.90
CA THR A 158 -0.36 -17.54 -8.62
C THR A 158 -1.07 -16.74 -7.54
N VAL A 159 -1.94 -17.41 -6.78
CA VAL A 159 -2.61 -16.83 -5.62
C VAL A 159 -1.89 -17.28 -4.36
N GLU A 160 -1.36 -16.32 -3.62
CA GLU A 160 -0.64 -16.54 -2.36
C GLU A 160 -1.38 -15.87 -1.21
N VAL A 161 -1.56 -16.58 -0.10
CA VAL A 161 -2.17 -16.03 1.11
C VAL A 161 -1.08 -15.70 2.11
N SER A 162 -1.01 -14.43 2.52
CA SER A 162 0.02 -13.82 3.35
C SER A 162 1.41 -14.04 2.73
N HIS A 163 2.11 -15.07 3.20
CA HIS A 163 3.42 -15.53 2.73
C HIS A 163 3.47 -17.07 2.71
N ARG A 164 2.30 -17.71 2.67
CA ARG A 164 2.12 -19.16 2.85
C ARG A 164 1.87 -19.85 1.52
N GLY A 165 2.88 -19.79 0.66
CA GLY A 165 2.88 -20.50 -0.61
C GLY A 165 1.80 -20.01 -1.58
N GLY A 166 1.98 -20.34 -2.86
CA GLY A 166 1.10 -19.91 -3.93
C GLY A 166 0.44 -21.09 -4.63
N LEU A 167 -0.86 -20.99 -4.91
CA LEU A 167 -1.57 -21.89 -5.81
C LEU A 167 -1.58 -21.27 -7.21
N THR A 168 -0.93 -21.93 -8.16
CA THR A 168 -0.90 -21.48 -9.56
C THR A 168 -2.06 -22.09 -10.33
N GLN A 169 -2.96 -21.24 -10.82
CA GLN A 169 -4.15 -21.62 -11.59
C GLN A 169 -4.18 -20.90 -12.94
N THR A 170 -4.90 -21.47 -13.90
CA THR A 170 -5.22 -20.79 -15.17
C THR A 170 -6.26 -19.69 -14.96
N GLU A 171 -6.36 -18.75 -15.92
CA GLU A 171 -7.39 -17.70 -15.90
C GLU A 171 -8.81 -18.26 -15.78
N ASP A 172 -9.11 -19.35 -16.50
CA ASP A 172 -10.44 -19.96 -16.52
C ASP A 172 -10.80 -20.60 -15.16
N GLU A 173 -9.84 -21.26 -14.51
CA GLU A 173 -10.02 -21.81 -13.17
C GLU A 173 -10.23 -20.71 -12.13
N LEU A 174 -9.43 -19.64 -12.20
CA LEU A 174 -9.60 -18.47 -11.33
C LEU A 174 -10.96 -17.80 -11.52
N ARG A 175 -11.41 -17.65 -12.77
CA ARG A 175 -12.73 -17.08 -13.07
C ARG A 175 -13.87 -17.97 -12.58
N SER A 176 -13.68 -19.29 -12.54
CA SER A 176 -14.66 -20.21 -11.96
C SER A 176 -14.81 -20.04 -10.45
N GLY A 177 -13.78 -19.50 -9.78
CA GLY A 177 -13.73 -19.31 -8.34
C GLY A 177 -13.63 -20.64 -7.58
N GLY A 178 -13.94 -20.60 -6.28
CA GLY A 178 -13.91 -21.80 -5.43
C GLY A 178 -12.49 -22.29 -5.12
N LEU A 179 -11.51 -21.40 -5.08
CA LEU A 179 -10.15 -21.75 -4.70
C LEU A 179 -10.15 -22.34 -3.28
N THR A 180 -9.43 -23.44 -3.08
CA THR A 180 -9.33 -24.10 -1.78
C THR A 180 -7.87 -24.18 -1.39
N PHE A 181 -7.53 -23.62 -0.23
CA PHE A 181 -6.21 -23.73 0.39
C PHE A 181 -6.33 -24.49 1.69
N THR A 182 -5.40 -25.41 1.95
CA THR A 182 -5.37 -26.14 3.23
C THR A 182 -3.99 -26.00 3.86
N LEU A 183 -3.97 -25.52 5.10
CA LEU A 183 -2.79 -25.45 5.96
C LEU A 183 -2.98 -26.45 7.11
N VAL A 184 -1.92 -27.17 7.49
CA VAL A 184 -1.94 -28.25 8.50
C VAL A 184 -0.88 -28.09 9.57
#